data_AF-A0A0F9V9B4-F1
#
_entry.id   AF-A0A0F9V9B4-F1
#
_cell.length_a   1.000
_cell.length_b   1.000
_cell.length_c   1.000
_cell.angle_alpha   90.00
_cell.angle_beta   90.00
_cell.angle_gamma   90.00
#
_symmetry.space_group_name_H-M   'P 1'
#
loop_
_entity.id
_entity.type
_entity.pdbx_description
1 polymer ?
#
loop_
_entity_poly.entity_id
_entity_poly.type
_entity_poly.pdbx_seq_one_letter_code
_entity_poly.pdbx_strand_id
1 'polypeptide(L)'
;MSLIIASIIILIIGIIITVKKPESEDIGIVCIVIGAIITSAIVLTFLGSYYGCKSEILAFEETRLTYERARTNNENIEIAAIQLDIAEQNRWLRTQQYWNETIFDIAIPDEIMQLEVIK
;
A
#
# COMPACT_ATOMS: atom_id res chain seq x y z
N MET A 1 5.55 0.32 -10.98
CA MET A 1 6.70 -0.36 -11.62
C MET A 1 7.52 0.57 -12.52
N SER A 2 6.92 1.28 -13.50
CA SER A 2 7.64 2.16 -14.44
C SER A 2 8.46 3.28 -13.77
N LEU A 3 7.96 3.86 -12.67
CA LEU A 3 8.67 4.91 -11.92
C LEU A 3 9.91 4.39 -11.18
N ILE A 4 9.87 3.16 -10.66
CA ILE A 4 11.01 2.51 -10.00
C ILE A 4 12.11 2.23 -11.03
N ILE A 5 11.72 1.71 -12.19
CA ILE A 5 12.67 1.44 -13.28
C ILE A 5 13.31 2.75 -13.74
N ALA A 6 12.51 3.80 -13.93
CA ALA A 6 13.02 5.12 -14.29
C ALA A 6 13.98 5.70 -13.24
N SER A 7 13.68 5.58 -11.93
CA SER A 7 14.55 6.08 -10.87
C SER A 7 15.88 5.33 -10.82
N ILE A 8 15.85 4.01 -11.01
CA ILE A 8 17.06 3.17 -11.09
C ILE A 8 17.91 3.56 -12.31
N ILE A 9 17.30 3.80 -13.47
CA ILE A 9 18.02 4.23 -14.67
C ILE A 9 18.72 5.57 -14.44
N ILE A 10 18.04 6.55 -13.81
CA ILE A 10 18.64 7.85 -13.48
C ILE A 10 19.85 7.69 -12.56
N LEU A 11 19.75 6.83 -11.53
CA LEU A 11 20.88 6.52 -10.64
C LEU A 11 22.06 5.91 -11.41
N ILE A 12 21.80 4.93 -12.28
CA ILE A 12 22.84 4.28 -13.08
C ILE A 12 23.51 5.29 -14.02
N ILE A 13 22.75 6.16 -14.69
CA ILE A 13 23.28 7.21 -15.55
C ILE A 13 24.15 8.17 -14.74
N GLY A 14 23.68 8.61 -13.57
CA GLY A 14 24.43 9.49 -12.67
C GLY A 14 25.77 8.88 -12.25
N ILE A 15 25.79 7.59 -11.88
CA ILE A 15 27.02 6.86 -11.54
C ILE A 15 27.96 6.79 -12.75
N ILE A 16 27.44 6.46 -13.94
CA ILE A 16 28.24 6.35 -15.16
C ILE A 16 28.89 7.70 -15.51
N ILE A 17 28.15 8.80 -15.43
CA ILE A 17 28.67 10.14 -15.71
C ILE A 17 29.77 10.50 -14.71
N THR A 18 29.52 10.31 -13.42
CA THR A 18 30.48 10.60 -12.34
C THR A 18 31.80 9.84 -12.54
N VAL A 19 31.72 8.55 -12.89
CA VAL A 19 32.91 7.69 -13.03
C VAL A 19 33.64 7.88 -14.36
N LYS A 20 32.92 8.07 -15.47
CA LYS A 20 33.53 8.09 -16.82
C LYS A 20 33.81 9.48 -17.35
N LYS A 21 33.20 10.52 -16.80
CA LYS A 21 33.33 11.92 -17.24
C LYS A 21 33.56 12.83 -16.03
N PRO A 22 34.76 12.82 -15.44
CA PRO A 22 35.07 13.63 -14.26
C PRO A 22 34.89 15.14 -14.50
N GLU A 23 35.06 15.62 -15.74
CA GLU A 23 34.73 17.01 -16.11
C GLU A 23 33.24 17.37 -16.00
N SER A 24 32.36 16.37 -15.85
CA SER A 24 30.91 16.50 -15.68
C SER A 24 30.44 15.87 -14.36
N GLU A 25 31.33 15.73 -13.39
CA GLU A 25 31.06 15.13 -12.07
C GLU A 25 29.85 15.77 -11.39
N ASP A 26 29.76 17.10 -11.40
CA ASP A 26 28.63 17.84 -10.79
C ASP A 26 27.27 17.39 -11.34
N ILE A 27 27.18 17.16 -12.65
CA ILE A 27 25.95 16.68 -13.30
C ILE A 27 25.62 15.26 -12.85
N GLY A 28 26.64 14.41 -12.75
CA GLY A 28 26.50 13.03 -12.25
C GLY A 28 25.98 12.99 -10.82
N ILE A 29 26.54 13.83 -9.93
CA ILE A 29 26.09 13.96 -8.54
C ILE A 29 24.64 14.45 -8.48
N VAL A 30 24.26 15.46 -9.26
CA VAL A 30 22.87 15.95 -9.32
C VAL A 30 21.91 14.84 -9.73
N CYS A 31 22.24 14.05 -10.76
CA CYS A 31 21.44 12.91 -11.17
C CYS A 31 21.29 11.86 -10.06
N ILE A 32 22.38 11.57 -9.34
CA ILE A 32 22.35 10.62 -8.21
C ILE A 32 21.44 11.13 -7.10
N VAL A 33 21.56 12.41 -6.72
CA VAL A 33 20.73 13.02 -5.67
C VAL A 33 19.25 12.98 -6.05
N ILE A 34 18.90 13.38 -7.27
CA ILE A 34 17.52 13.34 -7.76
C ILE A 34 16.99 11.90 -7.77
N GLY A 35 17.77 10.96 -8.31
CA GLY A 35 17.40 9.55 -8.35
C GLY A 35 17.21 8.95 -6.95
N ALA A 36 18.04 9.34 -5.98
CA ALA A 36 17.94 8.92 -4.60
C ALA A 36 16.66 9.46 -3.94
N ILE A 37 16.36 10.75 -4.09
CA ILE A 37 15.14 11.36 -3.55
C ILE A 37 13.89 10.66 -4.09
N ILE A 38 13.82 10.45 -5.41
CA ILE A 38 12.68 9.78 -6.05
C ILE A 38 12.55 8.35 -5.52
N THR A 39 13.66 7.62 -5.44
CA THR A 39 13.65 6.23 -4.96
C THR A 39 13.21 6.15 -3.50
N SER A 40 13.72 7.03 -2.64
CA SER A 40 13.29 7.12 -1.24
C SER A 40 11.81 7.43 -1.11
N ALA A 41 11.28 8.37 -1.91
CA ALA A 41 9.86 8.70 -1.90
C ALA A 41 8.98 7.49 -2.30
N ILE A 42 9.40 6.72 -3.31
CA ILE A 42 8.69 5.52 -3.74
C ILE A 42 8.70 4.47 -2.62
N VAL A 43 9.85 4.22 -2.00
CA VAL A 43 9.97 3.24 -0.90
C VAL A 43 9.10 3.65 0.28
N LEU A 44 9.11 4.92 0.68
CA LEU A 44 8.27 5.41 1.78
C LEU A 44 6.78 5.29 1.46
N THR A 45 6.37 5.61 0.23
CA THR A 45 4.98 5.46 -0.21
C THR A 45 4.57 3.99 -0.19
N PHE A 46 5.45 3.11 -0.67
CA PHE A 46 5.22 1.66 -0.67
C PHE A 46 5.04 1.12 0.75
N LEU A 47 5.96 1.45 1.66
CA LEU A 47 5.87 1.04 3.07
C LEU A 47 4.60 1.60 3.72
N GLY A 48 4.28 2.87 3.45
CA GLY A 48 3.06 3.51 3.95
C GLY A 48 1.79 2.77 3.49
N SER A 49 1.68 2.45 2.20
CA SER A 49 0.55 1.69 1.66
C SER A 49 0.47 0.28 2.25
N TYR A 50 1.60 -0.43 2.35
CA TYR A 50 1.64 -1.79 2.86
C TYR A 50 1.22 -1.86 4.34
N TYR A 51 1.83 -1.05 5.20
CA TYR A 51 1.47 -1.01 6.61
C TYR A 51 0.09 -0.39 6.84
N GLY A 52 -0.34 0.54 6.01
CA GLY A 52 -1.71 1.07 6.03
C GLY A 52 -2.73 -0.02 5.75
N CYS A 53 -2.52 -0.83 4.70
CA CYS A 53 -3.38 -1.97 4.40
C CYS A 53 -3.38 -2.99 5.55
N LYS A 54 -2.23 -3.26 6.16
CA LYS A 54 -2.13 -4.15 7.32
C LYS A 54 -2.90 -3.63 8.54
N SER A 55 -2.88 -2.32 8.77
CA SER A 55 -3.68 -1.69 9.82
C SER A 55 -5.19 -1.82 9.57
N GLU A 56 -5.62 -1.63 8.32
CA GLU A 56 -7.03 -1.79 7.94
C GLU A 56 -7.50 -3.25 8.04
N ILE A 57 -6.63 -4.22 7.74
CA ILE A 57 -6.93 -5.66 7.98
C ILE A 57 -7.27 -5.89 9.46
N LEU A 58 -6.47 -5.34 10.38
CA LEU A 58 -6.72 -5.47 11.82
C LEU A 58 -8.04 -4.80 12.22
N ALA A 59 -8.30 -3.59 11.71
CA ALA A 59 -9.55 -2.86 11.97
C ALA A 59 -10.78 -3.62 11.45
N PHE A 60 -10.67 -4.25 10.27
CA PHE A 60 -11.72 -5.09 9.70
C PHE A 60 -12.04 -6.29 10.61
N GLU A 61 -11.02 -6.98 11.12
CA GLU A 61 -11.20 -8.11 12.04
C GLU A 61 -11.85 -7.69 13.36
N GLU A 62 -11.43 -6.56 13.95
CA GLU A 62 -12.02 -6.01 15.17
C GLU A 62 -13.49 -5.62 14.96
N THR A 63 -13.80 -5.01 13.82
CA THR A 63 -15.15 -4.62 13.44
C THR A 63 -16.04 -5.85 13.28
N ARG A 64 -15.55 -6.90 12.61
CA ARG A 64 -16.25 -8.18 12.49
C ARG A 64 -16.58 -8.79 13.86
N LEU A 65 -15.60 -8.85 14.77
CA LEU A 65 -15.80 -9.37 16.13
C LEU A 65 -16.81 -8.56 16.93
N THR A 66 -16.81 -7.24 16.76
CA THR A 66 -17.76 -6.33 17.41
C THR A 66 -19.19 -6.62 16.95
N TYR A 67 -19.40 -6.82 15.65
CA TYR A 67 -20.71 -7.20 15.12
C TYR A 67 -21.19 -8.57 15.56
N GLU A 68 -20.30 -9.56 15.62
CA GLU A 68 -20.64 -10.90 16.15
C GLU A 68 -21.10 -10.82 17.62
N ARG A 69 -20.43 -10.01 18.44
CA ARG A 69 -20.82 -9.79 19.85
C ARG A 69 -22.15 -9.05 19.99
N ALA A 70 -22.33 -7.97 19.24
CA ALA A 70 -23.57 -7.20 19.23
C ALA A 70 -24.79 -8.06 18.90
N ARG A 71 -24.67 -8.92 17.87
CA ARG A 71 -25.71 -9.86 17.46
C ARG A 71 -26.05 -10.88 18.55
N THR A 72 -25.07 -11.27 19.36
CA THR A 72 -25.25 -12.22 20.46
C THR A 72 -25.89 -11.57 21.69
N ASN A 73 -25.59 -10.30 21.96
CA ASN A 73 -26.05 -9.59 23.16
C ASN A 73 -27.38 -8.83 22.98
N ASN A 74 -28.01 -8.89 21.80
CA ASN A 74 -29.32 -8.27 21.54
C ASN A 74 -29.35 -6.75 21.85
N GLU A 75 -28.22 -6.08 21.64
CA GLU A 75 -28.14 -4.63 21.79
C GLU A 75 -28.94 -3.94 20.67
N ASN A 76 -29.77 -2.95 21.04
CA ASN A 76 -30.51 -2.12 20.09
C ASN A 76 -29.54 -1.16 19.39
N ILE A 77 -28.80 -1.66 18.41
CA ILE A 77 -27.90 -0.85 17.60
C ILE A 77 -28.65 -0.33 16.37
N GLU A 78 -28.27 0.86 15.90
CA GLU A 78 -28.75 1.43 14.65
C GLU A 78 -28.39 0.52 13.46
N ILE A 79 -29.32 -0.37 13.11
CA ILE A 79 -29.15 -1.38 12.06
C ILE A 79 -28.72 -0.77 10.72
N ALA A 80 -29.23 0.41 10.38
CA ALA A 80 -28.88 1.09 9.14
C ALA A 80 -27.42 1.57 9.09
N ALA A 81 -26.90 2.10 10.20
CA ALA A 81 -25.51 2.54 10.30
C ALA A 81 -24.53 1.36 10.22
N ILE A 82 -24.86 0.25 10.89
CA ILE A 82 -24.09 -1.00 10.81
C ILE A 82 -24.08 -1.56 9.38
N GLN A 83 -25.24 -1.64 8.74
CA GLN A 83 -25.33 -2.17 7.38
C GLN A 83 -24.51 -1.35 6.39
N LEU A 84 -24.47 -0.03 6.56
CA LEU A 84 -23.65 0.86 5.75
C LEU A 84 -22.15 0.58 5.97
N ASP A 85 -21.71 0.49 7.23
CA ASP A 85 -20.32 0.22 7.57
C ASP A 85 -19.88 -1.18 7.08
N ILE A 86 -20.70 -2.21 7.26
CA ILE A 86 -20.46 -3.56 6.69
C ILE A 86 -20.31 -3.50 5.17
N ALA A 87 -21.16 -2.74 4.48
CA ALA A 87 -21.08 -2.59 3.03
C ALA A 87 -19.77 -1.89 2.60
N GLU A 88 -19.33 -0.88 3.35
CA GLU A 88 -18.08 -0.15 3.10
C GLU A 88 -16.86 -1.05 3.31
N GLN A 89 -16.80 -1.75 4.45
CA GLN A 89 -15.74 -2.69 4.79
C GLN A 89 -15.64 -3.84 3.77
N ASN A 90 -16.77 -4.42 3.37
CA ASN A 90 -16.81 -5.47 2.35
C ASN A 90 -16.39 -4.96 0.96
N ARG A 91 -16.74 -3.71 0.62
CA ARG A 91 -16.31 -3.08 -0.64
C ARG A 91 -14.80 -2.86 -0.64
N TRP A 92 -14.26 -2.36 0.47
CA TRP A 92 -12.82 -2.19 0.64
C TRP A 92 -12.09 -3.53 0.51
N LEU A 93 -12.53 -4.57 1.23
CA LEU A 93 -11.93 -5.91 1.20
C LEU A 93 -11.86 -6.45 -0.23
N ARG A 94 -12.99 -6.44 -0.97
CA ARG A 94 -13.02 -6.91 -2.36
C ARG A 94 -12.12 -6.11 -3.28
N THR A 95 -12.01 -4.80 -3.04
CA THR A 95 -11.13 -3.93 -3.82
C THR A 95 -9.67 -4.35 -3.59
N GLN A 96 -9.26 -4.57 -2.35
CA GLN A 96 -7.90 -5.00 -2.05
C GLN A 96 -7.59 -6.40 -2.56
N GLN A 97 -8.53 -7.36 -2.43
CA GLN A 97 -8.40 -8.70 -2.99
C GLN A 97 -8.22 -8.66 -4.51
N TYR A 98 -9.00 -7.83 -5.21
CA TYR A 98 -8.82 -7.62 -6.65
C TYR A 98 -7.42 -7.10 -6.99
N TRP A 99 -6.93 -6.07 -6.29
CA TRP A 99 -5.61 -5.50 -6.56
C TRP A 99 -4.46 -6.44 -6.18
N ASN A 100 -4.64 -7.29 -5.16
CA ASN A 100 -3.67 -8.31 -4.77
C ASN A 100 -3.47 -9.38 -5.85
N GLU A 101 -4.44 -9.59 -6.75
CA GLU A 101 -4.29 -10.50 -7.90
C GLU A 101 -3.62 -9.84 -9.13
N THR A 102 -3.22 -8.56 -9.03
CA THR A 102 -2.61 -7.80 -10.13
C THR A 102 -1.12 -7.55 -9.92
N ILE A 103 -0.46 -6.86 -10.85
CA ILE A 103 0.94 -6.41 -10.73
C ILE A 103 1.21 -5.41 -9.58
N PHE A 104 0.18 -5.04 -8.84
CA PHE A 104 0.24 -4.18 -7.64
C PHE A 104 0.16 -4.98 -6.33
N ASP A 105 0.14 -6.31 -6.42
CA ASP A 105 0.19 -7.28 -5.33
C ASP A 105 1.27 -6.98 -4.29
N ILE A 106 2.46 -6.56 -4.71
CA ILE A 106 3.60 -6.31 -3.82
C ILE A 106 3.25 -5.37 -2.67
N ALA A 107 2.34 -4.42 -2.87
CA ALA A 107 1.96 -3.42 -1.86
C ALA A 107 0.81 -3.87 -0.94
N ILE A 108 0.19 -5.03 -1.20
CA ILE A 108 -0.98 -5.53 -0.50
C ILE A 108 -0.60 -6.82 0.24
N PRO A 109 -0.80 -6.91 1.56
CA PRO A 109 -0.45 -8.11 2.32
C PRO A 109 -1.30 -9.32 1.92
N ASP A 110 -0.67 -10.49 1.74
CA ASP A 110 -1.34 -11.74 1.35
C ASP A 110 -2.42 -12.19 2.36
N GLU A 111 -2.32 -11.76 3.63
CA GLU A 111 -3.32 -12.05 4.65
C GLU A 111 -4.73 -11.60 4.23
N ILE A 112 -4.86 -10.60 3.35
CA ILE A 112 -6.15 -10.08 2.88
C ILE A 112 -6.98 -11.10 2.08
N MET A 113 -6.32 -12.08 1.46
CA MET A 113 -6.98 -13.14 0.68
C MET A 113 -7.64 -14.18 1.59
N GLN A 114 -7.26 -14.24 2.87
CA GLN A 114 -7.82 -15.16 3.86
C GLN A 114 -9.08 -14.59 4.53
N LEU A 115 -9.32 -13.28 4.38
CA LEU A 115 -10.46 -12.61 4.99
C LEU A 115 -11.76 -12.89 4.21
N GLU A 116 -12.81 -13.22 4.95
CA GLU A 116 -14.16 -13.35 4.42
C GLU A 116 -14.98 -12.08 4.66
N VAL A 117 -15.94 -11.84 3.77
CA VAL A 117 -16.92 -10.76 3.92
C VAL A 117 -17.75 -10.90 5.19
N ILE A 118 -18.05 -9.77 5.84
CA ILE A 118 -18.94 -9.70 7.01
C ILE A 118 -20.38 -9.91 6.53
N LYS A 119 -21.13 -10.77 7.24
CA LYS A 119 -22.50 -11.23 6.91
C LYS A 119 -23.57 -10.65 7.82
#